data_AF-A0A2N2W4E4-F1
#
_entry.id   AF-A0A2N2W4E4-F1
#
_cell.length_a   1.000
_cell.length_b   1.000
_cell.length_c   1.000
_cell.angle_alpha   90.00
_cell.angle_beta   90.00
_cell.angle_gamma   90.00
#
_symmetry.space_group_name_H-M   'P 1'
#
loop_
_entity.id
_entity.type
_entity.pdbx_description
1 polymer ?
#
loop_
_entity_poly.entity_id
_entity_poly.type
_entity_poly.pdbx_seq_one_letter_code
_entity_poly.pdbx_strand_id
1 'polypeptide(L)'
;MIKILILTDFTSTYSRSLLRGIVKYSQEVEELSFYRMPLFYRSVYGDKYVISWAKKWKADAIIGQLQDLDITLYSKLNIPIIIQNYYDRANNVINLTGDYIGTGYMAADFFIKRGFKNFAYYGIVATIWSRERYQGYKERVEENNLSFYEYLENERSKERRAFNLDMLAKWLKSLPKPIAIFACDDQYALYISETCKIHDISIPNEISLMGVDNDNLFCNISNPPLSSILLDVEYGGYLVAKTICQLIKREITQPEDIFVSAIQIVKRESTERFAIRDKYILNVVEYIEHNYKKTISVDSLLKIVPLSRRVLEKRFRQNTGSSIYKYIQSLRIENICHLLINTDKSIEYIATESGFKSNQNMSKLFFQFKQMTPSGYRKNYRNNS
;
A
#
# COMPACT_ATOMS: atom_id res chain seq x y z
N MET A 1 29.28 12.98 -15.92
CA MET A 1 28.51 12.40 -14.81
C MET A 1 27.58 13.45 -14.24
N ILE A 2 26.28 13.17 -14.28
CA ILE A 2 25.17 13.87 -13.64
C ILE A 2 25.27 13.69 -12.13
N LYS A 3 25.35 14.81 -11.40
CA LYS A 3 25.46 14.84 -9.93
C LYS A 3 24.11 15.05 -9.29
N ILE A 4 23.60 14.02 -8.62
CA ILE A 4 22.31 14.04 -7.92
C ILE A 4 22.54 14.26 -6.43
N LEU A 5 21.95 15.31 -5.88
CA LEU A 5 21.92 15.57 -4.44
C LEU A 5 20.72 14.86 -3.82
N ILE A 6 20.96 13.97 -2.86
CA ILE A 6 19.93 13.20 -2.15
C ILE A 6 19.71 13.78 -0.75
N LEU A 7 18.47 14.18 -0.48
CA LEU A 7 17.97 14.79 0.76
C LEU A 7 16.82 13.96 1.35
N THR A 8 17.06 12.68 1.61
CA THR A 8 16.08 11.79 2.25
C THR A 8 16.72 11.06 3.43
N ASP A 9 15.91 10.61 4.39
CA ASP A 9 16.37 9.71 5.43
C ASP A 9 16.50 8.28 4.86
N PHE A 10 17.28 7.42 5.50
CA PHE A 10 17.43 6.02 5.06
C PHE A 10 16.99 5.04 6.14
N THR A 11 16.22 5.56 7.09
CA THR A 11 15.80 4.86 8.29
C THR A 11 14.51 4.08 8.05
N SER A 12 13.61 4.58 7.19
CA SER A 12 12.38 3.88 6.83
C SER A 12 12.60 2.84 5.72
N THR A 13 11.76 1.81 5.68
CA THR A 13 11.77 0.83 4.57
C THR A 13 11.36 1.49 3.26
N TYR A 14 10.42 2.43 3.29
CA TYR A 14 10.02 3.23 2.12
C TYR A 14 11.24 3.92 1.48
N SER A 15 12.00 4.71 2.26
CA SER A 15 13.13 5.48 1.74
C SER A 15 14.24 4.57 1.19
N ARG A 16 14.45 3.40 1.81
CA ARG A 16 15.41 2.39 1.31
C ARG A 16 14.95 1.76 -0.01
N SER A 17 13.67 1.42 -0.14
CA SER A 17 13.12 0.88 -1.40
C SER A 17 13.21 1.91 -2.52
N LEU A 18 12.91 3.17 -2.23
CA LEU A 18 13.06 4.27 -3.18
C LEU A 18 14.51 4.38 -3.70
N LEU A 19 15.48 4.32 -2.79
CA LEU A 19 16.89 4.32 -3.16
C LEU A 19 17.28 3.12 -4.03
N ARG A 20 16.80 1.92 -3.71
CA ARG A 20 17.09 0.71 -4.52
C ARG A 20 16.66 0.94 -5.96
N GLY A 21 15.49 1.53 -6.17
CA GLY A 21 14.99 1.93 -7.48
C GLY A 21 15.91 2.89 -8.22
N ILE A 22 16.32 3.96 -7.54
CA ILE A 22 17.24 4.97 -8.07
C ILE A 22 18.58 4.32 -8.49
N VAL A 23 19.14 3.46 -7.63
CA VAL A 23 20.39 2.75 -7.90
C VAL A 23 20.23 1.76 -9.05
N LYS A 24 19.11 1.03 -9.13
CA LYS A 24 18.81 0.10 -10.22
C LYS A 24 18.86 0.78 -11.58
N TYR A 25 18.21 1.94 -11.73
CA TYR A 25 18.32 2.71 -12.97
C TYR A 25 19.75 3.18 -13.23
N SER A 26 20.48 3.61 -12.20
CA SER A 26 21.89 4.04 -12.37
C SER A 26 22.84 2.94 -12.81
N GLN A 27 22.50 1.67 -12.61
CA GLN A 27 23.30 0.55 -13.13
C GLN A 27 23.07 0.32 -14.62
N GLU A 28 21.95 0.83 -15.16
CA GLU A 28 21.63 0.77 -16.59
C GLU A 28 22.25 1.94 -17.38
N VAL A 29 22.74 2.99 -16.69
CA VAL A 29 23.32 4.20 -17.30
C VAL A 29 24.63 4.60 -16.63
N GLU A 30 25.72 4.79 -17.38
CA GLU A 30 27.06 5.08 -16.82
C GLU A 30 27.25 6.52 -16.29
N GLU A 31 26.19 7.33 -16.22
CA GLU A 31 26.32 8.78 -16.06
C GLU A 31 25.91 9.33 -14.70
N LEU A 32 25.42 8.53 -13.74
CA LEU A 32 24.89 9.05 -12.47
C LEU A 32 25.90 9.00 -11.30
N SER A 33 25.95 10.05 -10.50
CA SER A 33 26.71 10.12 -9.24
C SER A 33 25.85 10.70 -8.12
N PHE A 34 25.85 10.05 -6.96
CA PHE A 34 25.00 10.42 -5.83
C PHE A 34 25.78 11.09 -4.72
N TYR A 35 25.29 12.23 -4.26
CA TYR A 35 25.86 13.01 -3.17
C TYR A 35 24.82 13.15 -2.07
N ARG A 36 25.22 12.90 -0.83
CA ARG A 36 24.32 12.97 0.32
C ARG A 36 24.65 14.16 1.19
N MET A 37 23.63 14.87 1.64
CA MET A 37 23.75 15.91 2.65
C MET A 37 23.20 15.37 3.98
N PRO A 38 23.89 15.58 5.11
CA PRO A 38 23.33 15.19 6.40
C PRO A 38 22.07 16.02 6.70
N LEU A 39 20.95 15.35 6.99
CA LEU A 39 19.64 16.01 7.13
C LEU A 39 19.60 17.05 8.26
N PHE A 40 20.36 16.83 9.33
CA PHE A 40 20.44 17.77 10.45
C PHE A 40 20.91 19.17 10.03
N TYR A 41 21.75 19.29 8.98
CA TYR A 41 22.17 20.60 8.47
C TYR A 41 20.97 21.41 7.98
N ARG A 42 19.98 20.78 7.35
CA ARG A 42 18.75 21.49 6.96
C ARG A 42 17.95 21.89 8.19
N SER A 43 17.80 21.00 9.16
CA SER A 43 17.05 21.29 10.40
C SER A 43 17.65 22.47 11.17
N VAL A 44 18.98 22.63 11.15
CA VAL A 44 19.67 23.70 11.87
C VAL A 44 19.75 25.00 11.06
N TYR A 45 20.01 24.92 9.76
CA TYR A 45 20.37 26.09 8.94
C TYR A 45 19.31 26.48 7.89
N GLY A 46 18.32 25.62 7.63
CA GLY A 46 17.24 25.84 6.68
C GLY A 46 17.61 25.66 5.21
N ASP A 47 16.63 25.90 4.32
CA ASP A 47 16.71 25.63 2.88
C ASP A 47 17.75 26.47 2.12
N LYS A 48 18.08 27.67 2.62
CA LYS A 48 19.12 28.55 2.02
C LYS A 48 20.47 27.85 1.90
N TYR A 49 20.80 26.99 2.87
CA TYR A 49 22.07 26.28 2.88
C TYR A 49 22.07 25.08 1.95
N VAL A 50 20.93 24.40 1.79
CA VAL A 50 20.76 23.33 0.80
C VAL A 50 21.10 23.84 -0.60
N ILE A 51 20.60 25.02 -0.94
CA ILE A 51 20.85 25.68 -2.22
C ILE A 51 22.31 26.10 -2.37
N SER A 52 22.92 26.64 -1.30
CA SER A 52 24.34 26.99 -1.32
C SER A 52 25.23 25.78 -1.60
N TRP A 53 24.86 24.61 -1.04
CA TRP A 53 25.56 23.36 -1.25
C TRP A 53 25.34 22.80 -2.65
N ALA A 54 24.10 22.79 -3.13
CA ALA A 54 23.79 22.39 -4.51
C ALA A 54 24.61 23.20 -5.52
N LYS A 55 24.73 24.52 -5.32
CA LYS A 55 25.60 25.39 -6.14
C LYS A 55 27.08 25.05 -5.98
N LYS A 56 27.56 24.93 -4.74
CA LYS A 56 28.98 24.62 -4.42
C LYS A 56 29.43 23.31 -5.04
N TRP A 57 28.58 22.28 -5.01
CA TRP A 57 28.88 20.95 -5.54
C TRP A 57 28.58 20.81 -7.02
N LYS A 58 27.97 21.84 -7.63
CA LYS A 58 27.47 21.83 -9.01
C LYS A 58 26.52 20.65 -9.22
N ALA A 59 25.54 20.51 -8.33
CA ALA A 59 24.51 19.48 -8.45
C ALA A 59 23.67 19.73 -9.71
N ASP A 60 23.40 18.68 -10.46
CA ASP A 60 22.60 18.69 -11.67
C ASP A 60 21.12 18.37 -11.38
N ALA A 61 20.80 17.78 -10.23
CA ALA A 61 19.44 17.55 -9.76
C ALA A 61 19.37 17.36 -8.24
N ILE A 62 18.18 17.52 -7.66
CA ILE A 62 17.88 17.24 -6.25
C ILE A 62 16.73 16.23 -6.16
N ILE A 63 16.92 15.21 -5.31
CA ILE A 63 15.86 14.31 -4.86
C ILE A 63 15.74 14.49 -3.35
N GLY A 64 14.55 14.76 -2.81
CA GLY A 64 14.41 14.92 -1.37
C GLY A 64 13.03 14.66 -0.81
N GLN A 65 12.99 14.32 0.47
CA GLN A 65 11.77 14.34 1.26
C GLN A 65 11.70 15.69 1.99
N LEU A 66 10.77 16.54 1.59
CA LEU A 66 10.80 17.94 1.96
C LEU A 66 9.45 18.33 2.56
N GLN A 67 9.48 18.74 3.83
CA GLN A 67 8.32 19.12 4.63
C GLN A 67 7.89 20.56 4.33
N ASP A 68 8.78 21.53 4.54
CA ASP A 68 8.55 22.93 4.22
C ASP A 68 9.58 23.38 3.19
N LEU A 69 9.26 23.22 1.91
CA LEU A 69 10.13 23.69 0.85
C LEU A 69 9.75 25.12 0.46
N ASP A 70 10.70 26.05 0.55
CA ASP A 70 10.53 27.34 -0.12
C ASP A 70 10.77 27.17 -1.63
N ILE A 71 9.73 26.79 -2.37
CA ILE A 71 9.76 26.58 -3.83
C ILE A 71 10.34 27.80 -4.56
N THR A 72 10.12 29.02 -4.04
CA THR A 72 10.67 30.25 -4.64
C THR A 72 12.20 30.34 -4.51
N LEU A 73 12.76 29.67 -3.51
CA LEU A 73 14.19 29.63 -3.28
C LEU A 73 14.84 28.57 -4.17
N TYR A 74 14.23 27.39 -4.27
CA TYR A 74 14.76 26.28 -5.07
C TYR A 74 14.63 26.49 -6.57
N SER A 75 13.61 27.23 -7.04
CA SER A 75 13.49 27.62 -8.46
C SER A 75 14.72 28.39 -8.96
N LYS A 76 15.45 29.09 -8.08
CA LYS A 76 16.68 29.82 -8.43
C LYS A 76 17.86 28.91 -8.82
N LEU A 77 17.76 27.60 -8.62
CA LEU A 77 18.81 26.66 -9.02
C LEU A 77 18.74 26.30 -10.51
N ASN A 78 17.58 26.43 -11.17
CA ASN A 78 17.38 26.02 -12.57
C ASN A 78 17.83 24.57 -12.86
N ILE A 79 17.65 23.66 -11.90
CA ILE A 79 17.92 22.22 -12.04
C ILE A 79 16.64 21.43 -11.71
N PRO A 80 16.48 20.19 -12.21
CA PRO A 80 15.38 19.32 -11.82
C PRO A 80 15.35 19.04 -10.32
N ILE A 81 14.15 19.12 -9.74
CA ILE A 81 13.90 18.84 -8.32
C ILE A 81 12.69 17.91 -8.24
N ILE A 82 12.92 16.73 -7.64
CA ILE A 82 11.86 15.75 -7.37
C ILE A 82 11.66 15.66 -5.86
N ILE A 83 10.42 15.83 -5.42
CA ILE A 83 10.07 15.91 -4.01
C ILE A 83 9.14 14.77 -3.61
N GLN A 84 9.55 13.99 -2.62
CA GLN A 84 8.63 13.13 -1.90
C GLN A 84 7.80 13.99 -0.95
N ASN A 85 6.51 14.13 -1.27
CA ASN A 85 5.62 14.98 -0.48
C ASN A 85 5.22 14.32 0.82
N TYR A 86 5.33 15.09 1.90
CA TYR A 86 4.86 14.67 3.21
C TYR A 86 3.50 15.30 3.55
N TYR A 87 3.38 16.63 3.45
CA TYR A 87 2.16 17.35 3.86
C TYR A 87 1.17 17.57 2.72
N ASP A 88 1.61 18.16 1.61
CA ASP A 88 0.78 18.47 0.43
C ASP A 88 1.60 18.31 -0.85
N ARG A 89 0.91 18.14 -1.99
CA ARG A 89 1.58 18.22 -3.30
C ARG A 89 2.00 19.67 -3.56
N ALA A 90 3.20 19.85 -4.08
CA ALA A 90 3.76 21.16 -4.38
C ALA A 90 3.58 21.50 -5.87
N ASN A 91 3.27 22.77 -6.14
CA ASN A 91 3.20 23.30 -7.51
C ASN A 91 4.60 23.60 -8.04
N ASN A 92 4.80 23.55 -9.36
CA ASN A 92 6.07 23.89 -10.05
C ASN A 92 7.28 23.01 -9.67
N VAL A 93 7.03 21.82 -9.14
CA VAL A 93 8.04 20.78 -8.88
C VAL A 93 7.46 19.44 -9.30
N ILE A 94 8.31 18.44 -9.48
CA ILE A 94 7.87 17.07 -9.78
C ILE A 94 7.60 16.38 -8.45
N ASN A 95 6.36 15.96 -8.24
CA ASN A 95 5.97 15.27 -7.03
C ASN A 95 6.22 13.78 -7.18
N LEU A 96 6.92 13.18 -6.23
CA LEU A 96 6.84 11.75 -5.95
C LEU A 96 5.70 11.55 -4.95
N THR A 97 4.60 10.98 -5.43
CA THR A 97 3.36 10.79 -4.68
C THR A 97 2.78 9.41 -4.96
N GLY A 98 1.54 9.13 -4.56
CA GLY A 98 0.89 7.84 -4.80
C GLY A 98 -0.61 7.97 -5.02
N ASP A 99 -1.21 6.88 -5.50
CA ASP A 99 -2.67 6.73 -5.54
C ASP A 99 -3.18 6.34 -4.15
N TYR A 100 -3.23 7.33 -3.27
CA TYR A 100 -3.60 7.14 -1.87
C TYR A 100 -5.10 6.87 -1.70
N ILE A 101 -5.96 7.52 -2.50
CA ILE A 101 -7.41 7.26 -2.53
C ILE A 101 -7.66 5.82 -2.98
N GLY A 102 -7.05 5.38 -4.09
CA GLY A 102 -7.16 4.01 -4.56
C GLY A 102 -6.62 2.98 -3.56
N THR A 103 -5.59 3.34 -2.78
CA THR A 103 -5.11 2.52 -1.66
C THR A 103 -6.19 2.36 -0.58
N GLY A 104 -6.90 3.44 -0.24
CA GLY A 104 -8.05 3.39 0.67
C GLY A 104 -9.18 2.51 0.14
N TYR A 105 -9.52 2.63 -1.15
CA TYR A 105 -10.51 1.76 -1.81
C TYR A 105 -10.10 0.28 -1.74
N MET A 106 -8.83 -0.02 -2.00
CA MET A 106 -8.30 -1.38 -1.94
C MET A 106 -8.48 -2.01 -0.55
N ALA A 107 -8.19 -1.25 0.52
CA ALA A 107 -8.40 -1.70 1.90
C ALA A 107 -9.89 -1.93 2.22
N ALA A 108 -10.77 -1.00 1.81
CA ALA A 108 -12.20 -1.11 2.06
C ALA A 108 -12.79 -2.35 1.37
N ASP A 109 -12.51 -2.53 0.08
CA ASP A 109 -13.00 -3.68 -0.69
C ASP A 109 -12.56 -5.01 -0.09
N PHE A 110 -11.34 -5.07 0.45
CA PHE A 110 -10.83 -6.27 1.10
C PHE A 110 -11.66 -6.68 2.33
N PHE A 111 -12.05 -5.72 3.17
CA PHE A 111 -12.84 -5.97 4.37
C PHE A 111 -14.33 -6.14 4.06
N ILE A 112 -14.87 -5.44 3.07
CA ILE A 112 -16.25 -5.62 2.58
C ILE A 112 -16.45 -7.05 2.08
N LYS A 113 -15.51 -7.59 1.28
CA LYS A 113 -15.55 -8.99 0.82
C LYS A 113 -15.53 -10.02 1.94
N ARG A 114 -15.03 -9.63 3.12
CA ARG A 114 -15.00 -10.45 4.35
C ARG A 114 -16.23 -10.27 5.23
N GLY A 115 -17.22 -9.50 4.78
CA GLY A 115 -18.51 -9.34 5.45
C GLY A 115 -18.52 -8.33 6.60
N PHE A 116 -17.47 -7.52 6.77
CA PHE A 116 -17.45 -6.49 7.82
C PHE A 116 -18.57 -5.46 7.60
N LYS A 117 -19.12 -4.98 8.72
CA LYS A 117 -20.17 -3.94 8.75
C LYS A 117 -19.74 -2.67 9.47
N ASN A 118 -18.74 -2.78 10.33
CA ASN A 118 -18.11 -1.68 11.04
C ASN A 118 -16.69 -1.52 10.52
N PHE A 119 -16.33 -0.29 10.20
CA PHE A 119 -15.04 0.09 9.63
C PHE A 119 -14.48 1.26 10.42
N ALA A 120 -13.17 1.29 10.65
CA ALA A 120 -12.50 2.38 11.33
C ALA A 120 -11.22 2.77 10.62
N TYR A 121 -10.89 4.05 10.65
CA TYR A 121 -9.60 4.57 10.20
C TYR A 121 -8.79 5.14 11.36
N TYR A 122 -7.50 4.82 11.42
CA TYR A 122 -6.55 5.42 12.37
C TYR A 122 -5.38 6.04 11.63
N GLY A 123 -5.14 7.33 11.82
CA GLY A 123 -4.04 8.00 11.13
C GLY A 123 -3.77 9.42 11.60
N ILE A 124 -3.09 10.20 10.76
CA ILE A 124 -2.66 11.57 11.06
C ILE A 124 -3.24 12.57 10.05
N VAL A 125 -3.68 13.74 10.51
CA VAL A 125 -4.32 14.75 9.64
C VAL A 125 -3.30 15.49 8.76
N ALA A 126 -2.08 15.63 9.26
CA ALA A 126 -1.10 16.52 8.65
C ALA A 126 -0.62 16.06 7.27
N THR A 127 -0.58 14.75 7.01
CA THR A 127 0.05 14.22 5.80
C THR A 127 -0.94 13.88 4.71
N ILE A 128 -0.60 14.20 3.46
CA ILE A 128 -1.49 13.95 2.31
C ILE A 128 -1.79 12.47 2.12
N TRP A 129 -0.78 11.61 2.30
CA TRP A 129 -0.93 10.17 2.15
C TRP A 129 -1.90 9.58 3.16
N SER A 130 -1.95 10.10 4.39
CA SER A 130 -2.92 9.70 5.40
C SER A 130 -4.31 10.22 5.05
N ARG A 131 -4.45 11.52 4.73
CA ARG A 131 -5.74 12.12 4.38
C ARG A 131 -6.43 11.44 3.20
N GLU A 132 -5.70 11.16 2.13
CA GLU A 132 -6.28 10.57 0.93
C GLU A 132 -6.56 9.07 1.11
N ARG A 133 -5.74 8.32 1.86
CA ARG A 133 -6.06 6.94 2.28
C ARG A 133 -7.33 6.89 3.11
N TYR A 134 -7.49 7.82 4.06
CA TYR A 134 -8.72 8.02 4.84
C TYR A 134 -9.92 8.29 3.92
N GLN A 135 -9.78 9.24 3.00
CA GLN A 135 -10.85 9.64 2.09
C GLN A 135 -11.33 8.45 1.26
N GLY A 136 -10.43 7.75 0.57
CA GLY A 136 -10.81 6.59 -0.24
C GLY A 136 -11.45 5.48 0.61
N TYR A 137 -10.88 5.18 1.79
CA TYR A 137 -11.44 4.17 2.67
C TYR A 137 -12.86 4.53 3.13
N LYS A 138 -13.09 5.78 3.53
CA LYS A 138 -14.40 6.30 3.95
C LYS A 138 -15.42 6.28 2.82
N GLU A 139 -15.08 6.86 1.67
CA GLU A 139 -15.96 6.93 0.51
C GLU A 139 -16.47 5.54 0.11
N ARG A 140 -15.60 4.54 0.01
CA ARG A 140 -16.01 3.17 -0.35
C ARG A 140 -16.89 2.50 0.72
N VAL A 141 -16.66 2.78 2.00
CA VAL A 141 -17.50 2.27 3.10
C VAL A 141 -18.90 2.90 3.04
N GLU A 142 -18.97 4.21 2.82
CA GLU A 142 -20.22 4.96 2.73
C GLU A 142 -21.03 4.61 1.47
N GLU A 143 -20.38 4.41 0.32
CA GLU A 143 -21.01 3.89 -0.92
C GLU A 143 -21.75 2.56 -0.71
N ASN A 144 -21.29 1.76 0.25
CA ASN A 144 -21.89 0.46 0.61
C ASN A 144 -22.87 0.56 1.80
N ASN A 145 -23.17 1.76 2.30
CA ASN A 145 -24.04 2.04 3.45
C ASN A 145 -23.58 1.29 4.72
N LEU A 146 -22.28 1.31 5.00
CA LEU A 146 -21.65 0.63 6.15
C LEU A 146 -21.23 1.66 7.21
N SER A 147 -21.06 1.22 8.46
CA SER A 147 -20.72 2.11 9.57
C SER A 147 -19.24 2.45 9.55
N PHE A 148 -18.92 3.74 9.68
CA PHE A 148 -17.56 4.26 9.65
C PHE A 148 -17.23 5.04 10.93
N TYR A 149 -16.02 4.82 11.45
CA TYR A 149 -15.47 5.47 12.63
C TYR A 149 -14.05 5.97 12.33
N GLU A 150 -13.57 6.96 13.08
CA GLU A 150 -12.24 7.53 12.84
C GLU A 150 -11.56 7.94 14.12
N TYR A 151 -10.23 7.90 14.09
CA TYR A 151 -9.36 8.53 15.07
C TYR A 151 -8.17 9.15 14.33
N LEU A 152 -8.13 10.48 14.31
CA LEU A 152 -7.12 11.24 13.57
C LEU A 152 -6.25 12.05 14.53
N GLU A 153 -4.95 11.79 14.51
CA GLU A 153 -3.96 12.51 15.31
C GLU A 153 -3.53 13.83 14.67
N ASN A 154 -3.18 14.80 15.51
CA ASN A 154 -2.58 16.08 15.12
C ASN A 154 -1.07 16.10 15.40
N GLU A 155 -0.26 16.77 14.57
CA GLU A 155 1.22 16.79 14.67
C GLU A 155 1.77 17.18 16.05
N ARG A 156 1.06 18.04 16.80
CA ARG A 156 1.44 18.46 18.17
C ARG A 156 1.41 17.33 19.21
N SER A 157 1.06 16.10 18.82
CA SER A 157 1.00 14.93 19.69
C SER A 157 2.23 14.01 19.63
N LYS A 158 3.20 14.25 18.71
CA LYS A 158 4.42 13.42 18.61
C LYS A 158 5.27 13.41 19.89
N GLU A 159 5.26 14.48 20.66
CA GLU A 159 5.99 14.61 21.93
C GLU A 159 5.23 14.04 23.15
N ARG A 160 3.95 13.69 23.02
CA ARG A 160 3.09 13.18 24.12
C ARG A 160 2.65 11.72 23.92
N ARG A 161 3.50 10.91 23.28
CA ARG A 161 3.20 9.52 22.86
C ARG A 161 2.79 8.57 23.99
N ALA A 162 3.33 8.71 25.20
CA ALA A 162 2.93 7.86 26.34
C ALA A 162 1.49 8.10 26.80
N PHE A 163 0.93 9.30 26.59
CA PHE A 163 -0.46 9.64 26.96
C PHE A 163 -1.49 9.19 25.91
N ASN A 164 -1.06 8.88 24.68
CA ASN A 164 -1.97 8.52 23.59
C ASN A 164 -2.46 7.07 23.67
N LEU A 165 -1.72 6.14 24.28
CA LEU A 165 -2.12 4.72 24.31
C LEU A 165 -3.41 4.50 25.09
N ASP A 166 -3.60 5.15 26.24
CA ASP A 166 -4.84 5.04 27.01
C ASP A 166 -6.05 5.62 26.26
N MET A 167 -5.85 6.72 25.53
CA MET A 167 -6.90 7.32 24.70
C MET A 167 -7.25 6.41 23.53
N LEU A 168 -6.23 5.86 22.86
CA LEU A 168 -6.39 4.88 21.80
C LEU A 168 -7.14 3.64 22.31
N ALA A 169 -6.78 3.13 23.49
CA ALA A 169 -7.45 1.99 24.11
C ALA A 169 -8.93 2.27 24.40
N LYS A 170 -9.26 3.44 24.95
CA LYS A 170 -10.66 3.86 25.19
C LYS A 170 -11.45 3.91 23.89
N TRP A 171 -10.87 4.48 22.84
CA TRP A 171 -11.49 4.51 21.52
C TRP A 171 -11.70 3.09 20.99
N LEU A 172 -10.66 2.25 20.97
CA LEU A 172 -10.74 0.87 20.50
C LEU A 172 -11.81 0.05 21.24
N LYS A 173 -11.96 0.24 22.55
CA LYS A 173 -13.00 -0.42 23.36
C LYS A 173 -14.41 0.08 23.07
N SER A 174 -14.57 1.34 22.68
CA SER A 174 -15.89 1.91 22.34
C SER A 174 -16.45 1.48 20.98
N LEU A 175 -15.59 0.95 20.09
CA LEU A 175 -15.98 0.58 18.74
C LEU A 175 -16.83 -0.71 18.72
N PRO A 176 -17.89 -0.79 17.89
CA PRO A 176 -18.70 -2.01 17.77
C PRO A 176 -17.88 -3.16 17.18
N LYS A 177 -18.02 -4.37 17.75
CA LYS A 177 -17.27 -5.55 17.32
C LYS A 177 -18.13 -6.52 16.50
N PRO A 178 -17.55 -7.24 15.52
CA PRO A 178 -16.19 -7.07 15.02
C PRO A 178 -16.05 -5.81 14.16
N ILE A 179 -14.83 -5.25 14.09
CA ILE A 179 -14.51 -4.06 13.30
C ILE A 179 -13.28 -4.29 12.44
N ALA A 180 -13.31 -3.76 11.21
CA ALA A 180 -12.15 -3.67 10.34
C ALA A 180 -11.48 -2.31 10.55
N ILE A 181 -10.21 -2.29 10.91
CA ILE A 181 -9.44 -1.07 11.08
C ILE A 181 -8.36 -0.98 10.00
N PHE A 182 -8.37 0.13 9.27
CA PHE A 182 -7.31 0.50 8.34
C PHE A 182 -6.47 1.63 8.95
N ALA A 183 -5.20 1.35 9.21
CA ALA A 183 -4.25 2.33 9.69
C ALA A 183 -3.59 3.04 8.51
N CYS A 184 -3.18 4.30 8.72
CA CYS A 184 -2.56 5.08 7.65
C CYS A 184 -1.26 4.47 7.15
N ASP A 185 -0.48 3.77 7.99
CA ASP A 185 0.70 2.99 7.63
C ASP A 185 0.92 1.83 8.64
N ASP A 186 1.97 1.03 8.44
CA ASP A 186 2.32 -0.09 9.33
C ASP A 186 2.74 0.34 10.74
N GLN A 187 3.28 1.54 10.92
CA GLN A 187 3.66 2.05 12.24
C GLN A 187 2.41 2.38 13.06
N TYR A 188 1.41 3.03 12.46
CA TYR A 188 0.12 3.29 13.09
C TYR A 188 -0.66 1.98 13.35
N ALA A 189 -0.55 0.99 12.45
CA ALA A 189 -1.09 -0.34 12.70
C ALA A 189 -0.40 -0.99 13.92
N LEU A 190 0.92 -0.89 14.03
CA LEU A 190 1.66 -1.43 15.17
C LEU A 190 1.19 -0.82 16.50
N TYR A 191 0.93 0.49 16.55
CA TYR A 191 0.37 1.12 17.77
C TYR A 191 -0.98 0.54 18.17
N ILE A 192 -1.86 0.22 17.21
CA ILE A 192 -3.12 -0.48 17.51
C ILE A 192 -2.83 -1.86 18.08
N SER A 193 -1.91 -2.62 17.47
CA SER A 193 -1.56 -3.98 17.92
C SER A 193 -1.00 -3.98 19.35
N GLU A 194 -0.06 -3.07 19.65
CA GLU A 194 0.51 -2.90 20.99
C GLU A 194 -0.56 -2.53 22.02
N THR A 195 -1.44 -1.58 21.67
CA THR A 195 -2.55 -1.18 22.53
C THR A 195 -3.54 -2.32 22.77
N CYS A 196 -3.87 -3.09 21.74
CA CYS A 196 -4.74 -4.25 21.86
C CYS A 196 -4.14 -5.31 22.79
N LYS A 197 -2.84 -5.57 22.67
CA LYS A 197 -2.11 -6.52 23.52
C LYS A 197 -2.08 -6.08 24.99
N ILE A 198 -1.89 -4.79 25.27
CA ILE A 198 -1.86 -4.24 26.64
C ILE A 198 -3.25 -4.30 27.31
N HIS A 199 -4.32 -4.22 26.52
CA HIS A 199 -5.69 -4.07 27.02
C HIS A 199 -6.62 -5.25 26.72
N ASP A 200 -6.05 -6.42 26.41
CA ASP A 200 -6.75 -7.68 26.14
C ASP A 200 -7.83 -7.58 25.05
N ILE A 201 -7.58 -6.78 24.00
CA ILE A 201 -8.46 -6.68 22.84
C ILE A 201 -7.96 -7.66 21.77
N SER A 202 -8.82 -8.56 21.30
CA SER A 202 -8.37 -9.64 20.40
C SER A 202 -8.23 -9.17 18.94
N ILE A 203 -7.05 -9.40 18.37
CA ILE A 203 -6.79 -9.36 16.92
C ILE A 203 -6.52 -10.81 16.47
N PRO A 204 -7.18 -11.34 15.42
CA PRO A 204 -8.16 -10.68 14.55
C PRO A 204 -9.63 -10.76 15.05
N ASN A 205 -9.91 -11.37 16.21
CA ASN A 205 -11.29 -11.78 16.56
C ASN A 205 -12.26 -10.63 16.82
N GLU A 206 -11.81 -9.57 17.48
CA GLU A 206 -12.61 -8.36 17.71
C GLU A 206 -12.26 -7.28 16.69
N ILE A 207 -10.98 -7.16 16.36
CA ILE A 207 -10.44 -6.19 15.43
C ILE A 207 -9.67 -6.92 14.34
N SER A 208 -10.07 -6.76 13.08
CA SER A 208 -9.19 -7.05 11.94
C SER A 208 -8.42 -5.79 11.55
N LEU A 209 -7.11 -5.88 11.41
CA LEU A 209 -6.21 -4.72 11.32
C LEU A 209 -5.32 -4.80 10.08
N MET A 210 -5.24 -3.71 9.31
CA MET A 210 -4.37 -3.60 8.13
C MET A 210 -3.60 -2.27 8.13
N GLY A 211 -2.32 -2.32 7.77
CA GLY A 211 -1.47 -1.15 7.51
C GLY A 211 -1.13 -0.96 6.03
N VAL A 212 -0.14 -0.10 5.77
CA VAL A 212 0.40 0.20 4.44
C VAL A 212 1.93 0.31 4.53
N ASP A 213 2.60 -0.03 3.42
CA ASP A 213 4.05 0.00 3.15
C ASP A 213 4.70 -1.39 3.17
N ASN A 214 4.07 -2.36 3.83
CA ASN A 214 4.58 -3.72 4.06
C ASN A 214 6.03 -3.70 4.61
N ASP A 215 6.26 -2.85 5.62
CA ASP A 215 7.49 -2.84 6.39
C ASP A 215 7.65 -4.18 7.11
N ASN A 216 8.64 -4.95 6.66
CA ASN A 216 8.86 -6.30 7.15
C ASN A 216 9.20 -6.34 8.65
N LEU A 217 9.75 -5.28 9.23
CA LEU A 217 10.05 -5.24 10.67
C LEU A 217 8.77 -4.98 11.47
N PHE A 218 8.00 -3.94 11.12
CA PHE A 218 6.75 -3.62 11.82
C PHE A 218 5.70 -4.71 11.66
N CYS A 219 5.57 -5.27 10.45
CA CYS A 219 4.60 -6.33 10.19
C CYS A 219 4.87 -7.61 11.00
N ASN A 220 6.15 -7.95 11.25
CA ASN A 220 6.52 -9.21 11.91
C ASN A 220 6.78 -9.06 13.42
N ILE A 221 7.05 -7.85 13.94
CA ILE A 221 7.16 -7.63 15.40
C ILE A 221 5.78 -7.56 16.08
N SER A 222 4.75 -7.16 15.33
CA SER A 222 3.37 -7.21 15.79
C SER A 222 2.95 -8.65 16.10
N ASN A 223 2.09 -8.80 17.12
CA ASN A 223 1.47 -10.07 17.46
C ASN A 223 -0.06 -9.92 17.58
N PRO A 224 -0.84 -10.46 16.64
CA PRO A 224 -0.42 -11.28 15.50
C PRO A 224 0.30 -10.45 14.40
N PRO A 225 0.99 -11.10 13.44
CA PRO A 225 1.64 -10.40 12.32
C PRO A 225 0.64 -9.58 11.49
N LEU A 226 1.03 -8.36 11.08
CA LEU A 226 0.14 -7.39 10.42
C LEU A 226 0.02 -7.64 8.92
N SER A 227 -1.20 -7.73 8.42
CA SER A 227 -1.46 -7.51 7.00
C SER A 227 -1.15 -6.09 6.59
N SER A 228 -0.63 -5.92 5.39
CA SER A 228 -0.27 -4.60 4.88
C SER A 228 -0.42 -4.50 3.37
N ILE A 229 -0.63 -3.29 2.87
CA ILE A 229 -0.62 -3.00 1.43
C ILE A 229 0.82 -2.73 0.99
N LEU A 230 1.33 -3.58 0.08
CA LEU A 230 2.62 -3.39 -0.57
C LEU A 230 2.53 -2.29 -1.63
N LEU A 231 3.45 -1.34 -1.58
CA LEU A 231 3.57 -0.24 -2.54
C LEU A 231 4.74 -0.45 -3.51
N ASP A 232 4.64 0.10 -4.71
CA ASP A 232 5.67 0.04 -5.75
C ASP A 232 6.77 1.10 -5.61
N VAL A 233 7.32 1.19 -4.41
CA VAL A 233 8.27 2.26 -4.06
C VAL A 233 9.59 2.13 -4.84
N GLU A 234 10.03 0.89 -5.07
CA GLU A 234 11.26 0.62 -5.83
C GLU A 234 11.12 1.09 -7.28
N TYR A 235 10.05 0.74 -7.98
CA TYR A 235 9.83 1.25 -9.33
C TYR A 235 9.59 2.77 -9.35
N GLY A 236 8.93 3.32 -8.32
CA GLY A 236 8.85 4.77 -8.12
C GLY A 236 10.23 5.42 -8.11
N GLY A 237 11.19 4.85 -7.40
CA GLY A 237 12.59 5.31 -7.38
C GLY A 237 13.30 5.17 -8.72
N TYR A 238 13.03 4.08 -9.45
CA TYR A 238 13.53 3.90 -10.81
C TYR A 238 13.03 5.01 -11.75
N LEU A 239 11.73 5.33 -11.68
CA LEU A 239 11.14 6.43 -12.44
C LEU A 239 11.72 7.80 -12.05
N VAL A 240 11.99 8.04 -10.76
CA VAL A 240 12.64 9.28 -10.29
C VAL A 240 13.98 9.49 -10.99
N ALA A 241 14.85 8.47 -10.99
CA ALA A 241 16.16 8.56 -11.62
C ALA A 241 16.06 8.70 -13.15
N LYS A 242 15.15 7.95 -13.77
CA LYS A 242 14.86 8.04 -15.20
C LYS A 242 14.41 9.44 -15.61
N THR A 243 13.41 10.00 -14.93
CA THR A 243 12.87 11.34 -15.23
C THR A 243 13.95 12.42 -15.10
N ILE A 244 14.81 12.35 -14.08
CA ILE A 244 15.96 13.28 -13.94
C ILE A 244 16.89 13.21 -15.14
N CYS A 245 17.28 12.01 -15.57
CA CYS A 245 18.14 11.85 -16.75
C CYS A 245 17.49 12.43 -18.01
N GLN A 246 16.21 12.14 -18.25
CA GLN A 246 15.48 12.64 -19.41
C GLN A 246 15.38 14.18 -19.42
N LEU A 247 15.19 14.81 -18.25
CA LEU A 247 15.16 16.27 -18.12
C LEU A 247 16.51 16.91 -18.40
N ILE A 248 17.59 16.36 -17.83
CA ILE A 248 18.95 16.89 -18.03
C ILE A 248 19.38 16.76 -19.49
N LYS A 249 19.04 15.64 -20.13
CA LYS A 249 19.28 15.38 -21.56
C LYS A 249 18.34 16.15 -22.49
N ARG A 250 17.34 16.86 -21.95
CA ARG A 250 16.29 17.57 -22.69
C ARG A 250 15.47 16.67 -23.61
N GLU A 251 15.36 15.39 -23.27
CA GLU A 251 14.46 14.45 -23.94
C GLU A 251 12.99 14.75 -23.59
N ILE A 252 12.76 15.30 -22.40
CA ILE A 252 11.47 15.82 -21.95
C ILE A 252 11.64 17.23 -21.37
N THR A 253 10.59 18.04 -21.47
CA THR A 253 10.57 19.43 -20.96
C THR A 253 9.39 19.71 -20.02
N GLN A 254 8.36 18.86 -20.04
CA GLN A 254 7.19 18.94 -19.17
C GLN A 254 7.01 17.59 -18.46
N PRO A 255 7.70 17.38 -17.34
CA PRO A 255 7.59 16.14 -16.57
C PRO A 255 6.25 16.10 -15.82
N GLU A 256 5.65 14.92 -15.77
CA GLU A 256 4.49 14.64 -14.91
C GLU A 256 4.94 14.17 -13.52
N ASP A 257 4.02 14.22 -12.55
CA ASP A 257 4.22 13.64 -11.24
C ASP A 257 4.44 12.12 -11.30
N ILE A 258 5.27 11.62 -10.41
CA ILE A 258 5.62 10.20 -10.31
C ILE A 258 4.72 9.56 -9.26
N PHE A 259 3.87 8.62 -9.69
CA PHE A 259 2.93 7.92 -8.81
C PHE A 259 3.44 6.54 -8.40
N VAL A 260 3.55 6.33 -7.09
CA VAL A 260 3.77 5.03 -6.45
C VAL A 260 2.41 4.36 -6.27
N SER A 261 2.20 3.24 -6.97
CA SER A 261 0.94 2.49 -6.92
C SER A 261 0.93 1.45 -5.80
N ALA A 262 -0.27 1.14 -5.29
CA ALA A 262 -0.50 -0.05 -4.46
C ALA A 262 -0.49 -1.31 -5.33
N ILE A 263 0.33 -2.30 -4.96
CA ILE A 263 0.55 -3.53 -5.74
C ILE A 263 -0.43 -4.62 -5.33
N GLN A 264 -0.43 -4.95 -4.04
CA GLN A 264 -1.20 -6.05 -3.45
C GLN A 264 -1.34 -5.91 -1.94
N ILE A 265 -2.35 -6.57 -1.38
CA ILE A 265 -2.45 -6.80 0.05
C ILE A 265 -1.66 -8.06 0.39
N VAL A 266 -0.65 -7.90 1.25
CA VAL A 266 0.08 -9.02 1.87
C VAL A 266 -0.73 -9.45 3.09
N LYS A 267 -1.46 -10.57 2.94
CA LYS A 267 -2.33 -11.13 3.98
C LYS A 267 -1.48 -11.81 5.06
N ARG A 268 -1.76 -11.48 6.32
CA ARG A 268 -1.28 -12.12 7.55
C ARG A 268 -2.44 -12.29 8.54
N GLU A 269 -2.13 -12.87 9.70
CA GLU A 269 -3.10 -13.26 10.72
C GLU A 269 -3.97 -12.10 11.23
N SER A 270 -3.47 -10.85 11.24
CA SER A 270 -4.25 -9.69 11.69
C SER A 270 -5.53 -9.41 10.89
N THR A 271 -5.74 -10.07 9.74
CA THR A 271 -6.95 -9.92 8.90
C THR A 271 -7.64 -11.23 8.55
N GLU A 272 -7.30 -12.34 9.24
CA GLU A 272 -7.87 -13.65 8.92
C GLU A 272 -9.36 -13.76 9.22
N ARG A 273 -9.89 -12.96 10.15
CA ARG A 273 -11.30 -13.01 10.53
C ARG A 273 -12.22 -12.63 9.36
N PHE A 274 -13.24 -13.47 9.16
CA PHE A 274 -14.46 -13.14 8.44
C PHE A 274 -15.55 -12.64 9.41
N ALA A 275 -16.28 -11.60 9.02
CA ALA A 275 -17.41 -11.05 9.77
C ALA A 275 -18.77 -11.48 9.18
N ILE A 276 -18.81 -12.65 8.51
CA ILE A 276 -20.01 -13.22 7.91
C ILE A 276 -20.83 -13.93 8.99
N ARG A 277 -22.01 -13.37 9.32
CA ARG A 277 -22.94 -13.97 10.31
C ARG A 277 -23.63 -15.23 9.81
N ASP A 278 -23.81 -15.32 8.50
CA ASP A 278 -24.44 -16.45 7.85
C ASP A 278 -23.52 -17.67 7.85
N LYS A 279 -23.72 -18.58 8.81
CA LYS A 279 -22.87 -19.77 9.00
C LYS A 279 -22.70 -20.62 7.74
N TYR A 280 -23.73 -20.74 6.90
CA TYR A 280 -23.62 -21.51 5.66
C TYR A 280 -22.73 -20.81 4.64
N ILE A 281 -22.84 -19.48 4.53
CA ILE A 281 -21.98 -18.72 3.64
C ILE A 281 -20.55 -18.65 4.17
N LEU A 282 -20.36 -18.54 5.49
CA LEU A 282 -19.04 -18.62 6.10
C LEU A 282 -18.35 -19.95 5.76
N ASN A 283 -19.03 -21.09 5.95
CA ASN A 283 -18.48 -22.41 5.58
C ASN A 283 -18.10 -22.50 4.09
N VAL A 284 -18.91 -21.91 3.20
CA VAL A 284 -18.62 -21.89 1.76
C VAL A 284 -17.42 -21.00 1.44
N VAL A 285 -17.32 -19.82 2.07
CA VAL A 285 -16.18 -18.90 1.90
C VAL A 285 -14.90 -19.55 2.40
N GLU A 286 -14.90 -20.14 3.60
CA GLU A 286 -13.77 -20.87 4.16
C GLU A 286 -13.35 -22.02 3.25
N TYR A 287 -14.30 -22.80 2.75
CA TYR A 287 -14.00 -23.88 1.80
C TYR A 287 -13.31 -23.34 0.54
N ILE A 288 -13.79 -22.23 -0.02
CA ILE A 288 -13.21 -21.61 -1.21
C ILE A 288 -11.79 -21.08 -0.92
N GLU A 289 -11.57 -20.37 0.19
CA GLU A 289 -10.26 -19.83 0.59
C GLU A 289 -9.21 -20.94 0.76
N HIS A 290 -9.60 -22.12 1.23
CA HIS A 290 -8.70 -23.27 1.36
C HIS A 290 -8.52 -24.08 0.06
N ASN A 291 -9.42 -23.94 -0.91
CA ASN A 291 -9.46 -24.81 -2.09
C ASN A 291 -9.49 -24.07 -3.44
N TYR A 292 -9.30 -22.74 -3.49
CA TYR A 292 -9.42 -21.96 -4.73
C TYR A 292 -8.49 -22.45 -5.85
N LYS A 293 -7.35 -23.07 -5.52
CA LYS A 293 -6.41 -23.68 -6.47
C LYS A 293 -6.99 -24.93 -7.17
N LYS A 294 -7.97 -25.60 -6.56
CA LYS A 294 -8.65 -26.78 -7.11
C LYS A 294 -9.83 -26.37 -7.99
N THR A 295 -10.36 -27.32 -8.75
CA THR A 295 -11.63 -27.10 -9.47
C THR A 295 -12.78 -27.10 -8.47
N ILE A 296 -13.46 -25.96 -8.33
CA ILE A 296 -14.65 -25.82 -7.49
C ILE A 296 -15.86 -25.63 -8.39
N SER A 297 -16.85 -26.53 -8.29
CA SER A 297 -18.15 -26.38 -8.94
C SER A 297 -19.20 -25.93 -7.92
N VAL A 298 -20.25 -25.23 -8.38
CA VAL A 298 -21.36 -24.88 -7.49
C VAL A 298 -22.01 -26.14 -6.90
N ASP A 299 -22.09 -27.24 -7.66
CA ASP A 299 -22.62 -28.52 -7.15
C ASP A 299 -21.77 -29.11 -6.02
N SER A 300 -20.45 -28.91 -6.04
CA SER A 300 -19.59 -29.30 -4.92
C SER A 300 -19.87 -28.48 -3.66
N LEU A 301 -20.19 -27.19 -3.82
CA LEU A 301 -20.55 -26.31 -2.69
C LEU A 301 -21.93 -26.63 -2.12
N LEU A 302 -22.89 -27.06 -2.96
CA LEU A 302 -24.22 -27.47 -2.49
C LEU A 302 -24.20 -28.74 -1.63
N LYS A 303 -23.12 -29.53 -1.67
CA LYS A 303 -22.96 -30.71 -0.81
C LYS A 303 -22.54 -30.37 0.63
N ILE A 304 -21.95 -29.19 0.85
CA ILE A 304 -21.46 -28.77 2.17
C ILE A 304 -22.44 -27.86 2.93
N VAL A 305 -23.56 -27.48 2.30
CA VAL A 305 -24.61 -26.64 2.91
C VAL A 305 -26.01 -27.10 2.49
N PRO A 306 -27.02 -27.01 3.38
CA PRO A 306 -28.40 -27.38 3.09
C PRO A 306 -29.15 -26.26 2.36
N LEU A 307 -28.59 -25.72 1.27
CA LEU A 307 -29.17 -24.62 0.50
C LEU A 307 -29.44 -25.04 -0.95
N SER A 308 -30.48 -24.49 -1.57
CA SER A 308 -30.63 -24.59 -3.02
C SER A 308 -29.64 -23.67 -3.73
N ARG A 309 -29.32 -23.98 -4.99
CA ARG A 309 -28.41 -23.18 -5.84
C ARG A 309 -28.73 -21.68 -5.82
N ARG A 310 -30.00 -21.34 -6.10
CA ARG A 310 -30.47 -19.95 -6.15
C ARG A 310 -30.31 -19.25 -4.80
N VAL A 311 -30.56 -19.95 -3.69
CA VAL A 311 -30.44 -19.38 -2.34
C VAL A 311 -28.96 -19.18 -1.99
N LEU A 312 -28.09 -20.15 -2.30
CA LEU A 312 -26.65 -20.05 -2.09
C LEU A 312 -26.08 -18.85 -2.85
N GLU A 313 -26.33 -18.73 -4.15
CA GLU A 313 -25.81 -17.63 -4.98
C GLU A 313 -26.29 -16.26 -4.50
N LYS A 314 -27.57 -16.15 -4.13
CA LYS A 314 -28.14 -14.91 -3.59
C LYS A 314 -27.48 -14.52 -2.27
N ARG A 315 -27.45 -15.45 -1.30
CA ARG A 315 -26.89 -15.21 0.04
C ARG A 315 -25.39 -14.97 -0.01
N PHE A 316 -24.65 -15.68 -0.86
CA PHE A 316 -23.23 -15.46 -1.05
C PHE A 316 -22.98 -14.02 -1.52
N ARG A 317 -23.65 -13.57 -2.59
CA ARG A 317 -23.51 -12.20 -3.09
C ARG A 317 -23.89 -11.14 -2.05
N GLN A 318 -24.92 -11.39 -1.24
CA GLN A 318 -25.32 -10.47 -0.16
C GLN A 318 -24.28 -10.34 0.95
N ASN A 319 -23.50 -11.38 1.21
CA ASN A 319 -22.50 -11.38 2.29
C ASN A 319 -21.10 -10.98 1.81
N THR A 320 -20.73 -11.27 0.55
CA THR A 320 -19.36 -11.04 0.02
C THR A 320 -19.28 -9.92 -1.02
N GLY A 321 -20.42 -9.40 -1.49
CA GLY A 321 -20.49 -8.39 -2.55
C GLY A 321 -20.23 -8.92 -3.97
N SER A 322 -19.87 -10.19 -4.14
CA SER A 322 -19.55 -10.76 -5.46
C SER A 322 -20.21 -12.11 -5.71
N SER A 323 -20.25 -12.56 -6.96
CA SER A 323 -20.64 -13.95 -7.25
C SER A 323 -19.54 -14.92 -6.81
N ILE A 324 -19.90 -16.18 -6.57
CA ILE A 324 -18.96 -17.26 -6.23
C ILE A 324 -17.84 -17.36 -7.29
N TYR A 325 -18.21 -17.33 -8.57
CA TYR A 325 -17.24 -17.38 -9.66
C TYR A 325 -16.24 -16.22 -9.61
N LYS A 326 -16.73 -14.97 -9.49
CA LYS A 326 -15.84 -13.79 -9.41
C LYS A 326 -14.93 -13.84 -8.19
N TYR A 327 -15.44 -14.32 -7.05
CA TYR A 327 -14.67 -14.47 -5.81
C TYR A 327 -13.53 -15.49 -5.97
N ILE A 328 -13.80 -16.67 -6.55
CA ILE A 328 -12.74 -17.65 -6.83
C ILE A 328 -11.70 -17.06 -7.78
N GLN A 329 -12.12 -16.38 -8.85
CA GLN A 329 -11.18 -15.78 -9.79
C GLN A 329 -10.32 -14.70 -9.14
N SER A 330 -10.87 -13.85 -8.27
CA SER A 330 -10.07 -12.84 -7.57
C SER A 330 -9.00 -13.48 -6.68
N LEU A 331 -9.33 -14.53 -5.93
CA LEU A 331 -8.35 -15.23 -5.10
C LEU A 331 -7.22 -15.85 -5.93
N ARG A 332 -7.56 -16.42 -7.10
CA ARG A 332 -6.55 -16.97 -8.01
C ARG A 332 -5.65 -15.89 -8.59
N ILE A 333 -6.20 -14.75 -9.02
CA ILE A 333 -5.41 -13.62 -9.51
C ILE A 333 -4.51 -13.04 -8.41
N GLU A 334 -5.02 -12.90 -7.19
CA GLU A 334 -4.21 -12.49 -6.03
C GLU A 334 -3.02 -13.43 -5.78
N ASN A 335 -3.25 -14.75 -5.83
CA ASN A 335 -2.18 -15.73 -5.71
C ASN A 335 -1.15 -15.64 -6.87
N ILE A 336 -1.61 -15.38 -8.10
CA ILE A 336 -0.71 -15.15 -9.24
C ILE A 336 0.16 -13.92 -8.98
N CYS A 337 -0.42 -12.78 -8.59
CA CYS A 337 0.34 -11.57 -8.27
C CYS A 337 1.43 -11.85 -7.23
N HIS A 338 1.07 -12.56 -6.15
CA HIS A 338 2.01 -12.96 -5.12
C HIS A 338 3.15 -13.82 -5.68
N LEU A 339 2.86 -14.84 -6.48
CA LEU A 339 3.88 -15.72 -7.07
C LEU A 339 4.75 -15.02 -8.11
N LEU A 340 4.20 -14.07 -8.88
CA LEU A 340 4.94 -13.30 -9.88
C LEU A 340 6.00 -12.41 -9.23
N ILE A 341 5.72 -11.86 -8.06
CA ILE A 341 6.62 -10.96 -7.32
C ILE A 341 7.66 -11.76 -6.54
N ASN A 342 7.26 -12.88 -5.93
CA ASN A 342 8.09 -13.59 -4.96
C ASN A 342 8.84 -14.81 -5.52
N THR A 343 8.69 -15.17 -6.81
CA THR A 343 9.31 -16.38 -7.37
C THR A 343 9.81 -16.23 -8.81
N ASP A 344 10.77 -17.06 -9.21
CA ASP A 344 11.30 -17.21 -10.59
C ASP A 344 10.46 -18.11 -11.49
N LYS A 345 9.45 -18.79 -10.95
CA LYS A 345 8.76 -19.88 -11.64
C LYS A 345 8.13 -19.40 -12.95
N SER A 346 8.00 -20.25 -13.95
CA SER A 346 7.41 -19.83 -15.24
C SER A 346 5.97 -19.37 -15.07
N ILE A 347 5.49 -18.48 -15.95
CA ILE A 347 4.10 -18.00 -15.93
C ILE A 347 3.12 -19.16 -16.10
N GLU A 348 3.49 -20.15 -16.92
CA GLU A 348 2.74 -21.39 -17.10
C GLU A 348 2.61 -22.17 -15.78
N TYR A 349 3.72 -22.39 -15.08
CA TYR A 349 3.69 -23.06 -13.78
C TYR A 349 2.81 -22.31 -12.78
N ILE A 350 2.95 -20.97 -12.71
CA ILE A 350 2.15 -20.13 -11.82
C ILE A 350 0.66 -20.21 -12.14
N ALA A 351 0.29 -20.26 -13.42
CA ALA A 351 -1.11 -20.42 -13.83
C ALA A 351 -1.68 -21.75 -13.33
N THR A 352 -0.95 -22.85 -13.53
CA THR A 352 -1.35 -24.18 -13.08
C THR A 352 -1.47 -24.26 -11.57
N GLU A 353 -0.48 -23.78 -10.82
CA GLU A 353 -0.49 -23.75 -9.35
C GLU A 353 -1.63 -22.88 -8.78
N SER A 354 -2.06 -21.88 -9.54
CA SER A 354 -3.18 -21.00 -9.17
C SER A 354 -4.54 -21.54 -9.61
N GLY A 355 -4.60 -22.76 -10.17
CA GLY A 355 -5.85 -23.42 -10.55
C GLY A 355 -6.41 -23.06 -11.92
N PHE A 356 -5.60 -22.46 -12.80
CA PHE A 356 -5.97 -22.25 -14.20
C PHE A 356 -5.59 -23.44 -15.07
N LYS A 357 -6.52 -23.88 -15.92
CA LYS A 357 -6.29 -24.95 -16.89
C LYS A 357 -5.65 -24.48 -18.20
N SER A 358 -5.67 -23.16 -18.46
CA SER A 358 -5.18 -22.56 -19.69
C SER A 358 -4.56 -21.20 -19.43
N ASN A 359 -3.34 -21.01 -19.94
CA ASN A 359 -2.60 -19.75 -19.86
C ASN A 359 -3.32 -18.60 -20.59
N GLN A 360 -4.07 -18.90 -21.66
CA GLN A 360 -4.84 -17.90 -22.40
C GLN A 360 -5.97 -17.34 -21.54
N ASN A 361 -6.73 -18.22 -20.87
CA ASN A 361 -7.80 -17.79 -19.97
C ASN A 361 -7.24 -17.04 -18.76
N MET A 362 -6.15 -17.54 -18.16
CA MET A 362 -5.45 -16.86 -17.08
C MET A 362 -5.02 -15.46 -17.50
N SER A 363 -4.34 -15.31 -18.64
CA SER A 363 -3.82 -14.01 -19.11
C SER A 363 -4.95 -13.02 -19.40
N LYS A 364 -6.06 -13.48 -19.99
CA LYS A 364 -7.24 -12.65 -20.23
C LYS A 364 -7.86 -12.15 -18.91
N LEU A 365 -8.04 -13.04 -17.94
CA LEU A 365 -8.57 -12.67 -16.63
C LEU A 365 -7.59 -11.76 -15.88
N PHE A 366 -6.29 -12.05 -15.91
CA PHE A 366 -5.27 -11.23 -15.29
C PHE A 366 -5.29 -9.81 -15.86
N PHE A 367 -5.36 -9.66 -17.18
CA PHE A 367 -5.48 -8.36 -17.82
C PHE A 367 -6.76 -7.62 -17.41
N GLN A 368 -7.90 -8.31 -17.31
CA GLN A 368 -9.15 -7.69 -16.83
C GLN A 368 -9.03 -7.15 -15.39
N PHE A 369 -8.32 -7.86 -14.51
CA PHE A 369 -8.17 -7.47 -13.12
C PHE A 369 -7.02 -6.48 -12.87
N LYS A 370 -5.95 -6.52 -13.67
CA LYS A 370 -4.69 -5.81 -13.41
C LYS A 370 -4.32 -4.80 -14.51
N GLN A 371 -5.07 -4.77 -15.61
CA GLN A 371 -4.84 -3.89 -16.77
C GLN A 371 -3.42 -3.98 -17.34
N MET A 372 -2.76 -5.13 -17.14
CA MET A 372 -1.43 -5.44 -17.68
C MET A 372 -1.25 -6.95 -17.82
N THR A 373 -0.22 -7.38 -18.56
CA THR A 373 0.08 -8.80 -18.73
C THR A 373 0.81 -9.38 -17.51
N PRO A 374 0.74 -10.70 -17.25
CA PRO A 374 1.51 -11.33 -16.18
C PRO A 374 3.03 -11.10 -16.28
N SER A 375 3.57 -11.13 -17.50
CA SER A 375 4.99 -10.83 -17.76
C SER A 375 5.33 -9.38 -17.44
N GLY A 376 4.46 -8.44 -17.83
CA GLY A 376 4.63 -7.01 -17.51
C GLY A 376 4.57 -6.77 -16.00
N TYR A 377 3.60 -7.40 -15.31
CA TYR A 377 3.45 -7.32 -13.87
C TYR A 377 4.72 -7.82 -13.15
N ARG A 378 5.26 -8.99 -13.56
CA ARG A 378 6.54 -9.48 -13.03
C ARG A 378 7.68 -8.50 -13.30
N LYS A 379 7.81 -8.01 -14.52
CA LYS A 379 8.91 -7.10 -14.89
C LYS A 379 8.90 -5.82 -14.05
N ASN A 380 7.72 -5.29 -13.77
CA ASN A 380 7.56 -4.01 -13.06
C ASN A 380 7.76 -4.18 -11.55
N TYR A 381 7.13 -5.18 -10.94
CA TYR A 381 6.99 -5.27 -9.48
C TYR A 381 7.91 -6.27 -8.80
N ARG A 382 8.75 -6.98 -9.56
CA ARG A 382 9.68 -7.93 -8.98
C ARG A 382 10.90 -7.21 -8.42
N ASN A 383 11.09 -7.34 -7.11
CA ASN A 383 12.34 -6.97 -6.46
C ASN A 383 13.41 -7.96 -6.92
N ASN A 384 14.33 -7.52 -7.78
CA ASN A 384 15.56 -8.26 -8.02
C ASN A 384 16.39 -8.11 -6.74
N SER A 385 16.34 -9.14 -5.88
CA SER A 385 17.15 -9.18 -4.66
C SER A 385 18.59 -9.54 -5.00
#